data_AF-A0A0D2MFN6-F1
#
_entry.id   AF-A0A0D2MFN6-F1
#
_cell.length_a   1.000
_cell.length_b   1.000
_cell.length_c   1.000
_cell.angle_alpha   90.00
_cell.angle_beta   90.00
_cell.angle_gamma   90.00
#
_symmetry.space_group_name_H-M   'P 1'
#
loop_
_entity.id
_entity.type
_entity.pdbx_description
1 polymer ?
#
loop_
_entity_poly.entity_id
_entity_poly.type
_entity_poly.pdbx_seq_one_letter_code
_entity_poly.pdbx_strand_id
1 'polypeptide(L)'
;MKYKKLTNAQRSGLNQIPNRRFTLWWSPTINRANVYVGFQVQLDLTGIFMHGKIPTLKISLIQIFRAHLWQKIHESVVMVWKLSATDLCEIARNGVLHSGFPHACKKHWVAEEYWRPGPDGNDIQKTNVPNLRMRFRLDTYQDETRLVLGGAMSHQARKHALLAARSD
;
A
#
# COMPACT_ATOMS: atom_id res chain seq x y z
N MET A 1 25.89 20.73 -3.82
CA MET A 1 26.15 21.67 -4.94
C MET A 1 26.03 23.11 -4.47
N LYS A 2 26.90 23.55 -3.56
CA LYS A 2 27.02 24.97 -3.20
C LYS A 2 27.99 25.64 -4.20
N TYR A 3 27.48 26.64 -4.92
CA TYR A 3 28.18 27.67 -5.70
C TYR A 3 29.22 27.23 -6.75
N LYS A 4 28.82 26.46 -7.77
CA LYS A 4 29.51 26.50 -9.08
C LYS A 4 28.71 27.38 -10.05
N LYS A 5 29.38 28.18 -10.88
CA LYS A 5 28.75 29.04 -11.88
C LYS A 5 28.17 28.17 -12.99
N LEU A 6 26.85 27.97 -12.96
CA LEU A 6 26.13 27.11 -13.90
C LEU A 6 25.85 27.84 -15.22
N THR A 7 25.99 27.12 -16.32
CA THR A 7 25.59 27.60 -17.65
C THR A 7 24.06 27.77 -17.71
N ASN A 8 23.57 28.57 -18.66
CA ASN A 8 22.13 28.80 -18.83
C ASN A 8 21.35 27.50 -19.13
N ALA A 9 21.97 26.57 -19.87
CA ALA A 9 21.41 25.24 -20.11
C ALA A 9 21.35 24.36 -18.85
N GLN A 10 22.33 24.48 -17.95
CA GLN A 10 22.30 23.78 -16.66
C GLN A 10 21.21 24.33 -15.73
N ARG A 11 20.98 25.66 -15.75
CA ARG A 11 19.90 26.29 -14.97
C ARG A 11 18.51 25.89 -15.45
N SER A 12 18.28 25.83 -16.76
CA SER A 12 16.99 25.37 -17.30
C SER A 12 16.71 23.90 -16.93
N GLY A 13 17.74 23.05 -16.90
CA GLY A 13 17.63 21.67 -16.40
C GLY A 13 17.29 21.58 -14.90
N LEU A 14 17.86 22.45 -14.06
CA LEU A 14 17.55 22.52 -12.63
C LEU A 14 16.10 22.94 -12.34
N ASN A 15 15.52 23.83 -13.16
CA ASN A 15 14.11 24.22 -13.03
C ASN A 15 13.13 23.07 -13.31
N GLN A 16 13.56 21.98 -13.97
CA GLN A 16 12.72 20.78 -14.13
C GLN A 16 12.65 19.91 -12.87
N ILE A 17 13.58 20.04 -11.93
CA ILE A 17 13.68 19.15 -10.75
C ILE A 17 12.53 19.39 -9.75
N PRO A 18 12.18 20.64 -9.36
CA PRO A 18 11.01 20.90 -8.51
C PRO A 18 9.72 20.39 -9.17
N ASN A 19 9.60 20.62 -10.48
CA ASN A 19 8.45 20.19 -11.26
C ASN A 19 8.33 18.66 -11.31
N ARG A 20 9.45 17.92 -11.41
CA ARG A 20 9.45 16.45 -11.35
C ARG A 20 8.96 15.92 -10.00
N ARG A 21 9.46 16.48 -8.88
CA ARG A 21 9.02 16.07 -7.53
C ARG A 21 7.54 16.34 -7.33
N PHE A 22 7.07 17.51 -7.77
CA PHE A 22 5.66 17.86 -7.73
C PHE A 22 4.82 16.89 -8.58
N THR A 23 5.19 16.66 -9.84
CA THR A 23 4.41 15.77 -10.72
C THR A 23 4.42 14.31 -10.26
N LEU A 24 5.50 13.86 -9.62
CA LEU A 24 5.57 12.51 -9.06
C LEU A 24 4.71 12.39 -7.81
N TRP A 25 4.75 13.37 -6.91
CA TRP A 25 3.93 13.37 -5.70
C TRP A 25 2.43 13.35 -6.02
N TRP A 26 2.02 14.18 -6.99
CA TRP A 26 0.63 14.27 -7.42
C TRP A 26 0.29 13.29 -8.56
N SER A 27 1.14 12.31 -8.86
CA SER A 27 0.94 11.40 -10.00
C SER A 27 -0.38 10.63 -9.97
N PRO A 28 -0.90 10.14 -8.82
CA PRO A 28 -2.18 9.43 -8.79
C PRO A 28 -3.38 10.33 -9.16
N THR A 29 -3.24 11.64 -8.98
CA THR A 29 -4.30 12.63 -9.29
C THR A 29 -4.18 13.15 -10.73
N ILE A 30 -2.95 13.38 -11.19
CA ILE A 30 -2.65 13.92 -12.52
C ILE A 30 -2.81 12.83 -13.60
N ASN A 31 -2.39 11.60 -13.33
CA ASN A 31 -2.43 10.48 -14.27
C ASN A 31 -3.74 9.69 -14.19
N ARG A 32 -4.90 10.39 -14.22
CA ARG A 32 -6.24 9.77 -14.18
C ARG A 32 -6.84 9.71 -15.59
N ALA A 33 -7.49 8.60 -15.90
CA ALA A 33 -8.17 8.38 -17.19
C ALA A 33 -9.23 9.44 -17.52
N ASN A 34 -9.84 10.05 -16.50
CA ASN A 34 -10.95 11.00 -16.64
C ASN A 34 -10.50 12.48 -16.81
N VAL A 35 -9.20 12.76 -16.85
CA VAL A 35 -8.67 14.14 -16.87
C VAL A 35 -8.17 14.58 -18.26
N TYR A 36 -7.72 13.63 -19.09
CA TYR A 36 -7.19 13.93 -20.41
C TYR A 36 -7.92 13.14 -21.50
N VAL A 37 -8.42 13.85 -22.52
CA VAL A 37 -8.87 13.24 -23.78
C VAL A 37 -7.61 12.85 -24.56
N GLY A 38 -7.17 11.60 -24.46
CA GLY A 38 -5.95 11.14 -25.12
C GLY A 38 -5.72 9.64 -25.04
N PHE A 39 -4.92 9.13 -25.96
CA PHE A 39 -4.58 7.71 -26.03
C PHE A 39 -3.78 7.29 -24.79
N GLN A 40 -4.23 6.20 -24.16
CA GLN A 40 -3.54 5.53 -23.07
C GLN A 40 -2.28 4.85 -23.61
N VAL A 41 -1.13 5.13 -22.99
CA VAL A 41 0.16 4.53 -23.36
C VAL A 41 0.70 3.77 -22.16
N GLN A 42 0.98 2.47 -22.34
CA GLN A 42 1.69 1.69 -21.33
C GLN A 42 3.16 2.08 -21.31
N LEU A 43 3.73 2.23 -20.13
CA LEU A 43 5.15 2.49 -19.97
C LEU A 43 5.94 1.18 -20.11
N ASP A 44 6.94 1.18 -20.99
CA ASP A 44 7.75 0.01 -21.32
C ASP A 44 8.24 -0.71 -20.06
N LEU A 45 8.14 -2.05 -20.08
CA LEU A 45 8.66 -2.92 -19.03
C LEU A 45 8.00 -2.73 -17.64
N THR A 46 6.87 -2.00 -17.58
CA THR A 46 6.08 -1.81 -16.36
C THR A 46 4.59 -2.09 -16.62
N GLY A 47 3.81 -2.26 -15.55
CA GLY A 47 2.34 -2.32 -15.61
C GLY A 47 1.65 -0.94 -15.57
N ILE A 48 2.40 0.16 -15.71
CA ILE A 48 1.87 1.51 -15.50
C ILE A 48 1.33 2.07 -16.80
N PHE A 49 0.05 2.47 -16.80
CA PHE A 49 -0.57 3.18 -17.89
C PHE A 49 -0.51 4.69 -17.67
N MET A 50 -0.08 5.42 -18.69
CA MET A 50 -0.07 6.87 -18.71
C MET A 50 -1.25 7.38 -19.53
N HIS A 51 -2.06 8.26 -18.93
CA HIS A 51 -3.18 8.94 -19.56
C HIS A 51 -2.74 10.35 -19.95
N GLY A 52 -2.54 10.57 -21.24
CA GLY A 52 -2.01 11.82 -21.78
C GLY A 52 -0.47 11.91 -21.79
N LYS A 53 0.05 12.93 -22.46
CA LYS A 53 1.50 13.17 -22.58
C LYS A 53 1.99 14.04 -21.43
N ILE A 54 2.52 13.41 -20.38
CA ILE A 54 3.13 14.09 -19.21
C ILE A 54 4.62 13.72 -19.13
N PRO A 55 5.53 14.43 -19.84
CA PRO A 55 6.93 14.01 -19.97
C PRO A 55 7.70 13.97 -18.65
N THR A 56 7.44 14.90 -17.74
CA THR A 56 8.12 14.94 -16.43
C THR A 56 7.79 13.71 -15.59
N LEU A 57 6.53 13.29 -15.58
CA LEU A 57 6.08 12.07 -14.89
C LEU A 57 6.67 10.82 -15.55
N LYS A 58 6.67 10.76 -16.89
CA LYS A 58 7.28 9.64 -17.63
C LYS A 58 8.74 9.43 -17.23
N ILE A 59 9.53 10.52 -17.18
CA ILE A 59 10.94 10.43 -16.81
C ILE A 59 11.10 9.96 -15.37
N SER A 60 10.32 10.49 -14.42
CA SER A 60 10.38 10.08 -13.02
C SER A 60 10.03 8.59 -12.84
N LEU A 61 9.00 8.08 -13.51
CA LEU A 61 8.60 6.67 -13.42
C LEU A 61 9.64 5.73 -14.05
N ILE A 62 10.23 6.10 -15.20
CA ILE A 62 11.33 5.33 -15.82
C ILE A 62 12.54 5.28 -14.88
N GLN A 63 12.85 6.38 -14.19
CA GLN A 63 13.96 6.41 -13.24
C GLN A 63 13.70 5.51 -12.03
N ILE A 64 12.47 5.46 -11.51
CA ILE A 64 12.09 4.58 -10.40
C ILE A 64 12.22 3.12 -10.82
N PHE A 65 11.64 2.74 -11.96
CA PHE A 65 11.61 1.35 -12.43
C PHE A 65 12.79 0.95 -13.33
N ARG A 66 13.90 1.69 -13.26
CA ARG A 66 15.09 1.42 -14.06
C ARG A 66 15.66 0.02 -13.76
N ALA A 67 16.41 -0.54 -14.72
CA ALA A 67 17.10 -1.82 -14.57
C ALA A 67 16.15 -3.00 -14.28
N HIS A 68 14.99 -2.99 -14.96
CA HIS A 68 13.96 -4.03 -14.88
C HIS A 68 13.43 -4.22 -13.45
N LEU A 69 13.41 -3.15 -12.65
CA LEU A 69 12.98 -3.25 -11.25
C LEU A 69 11.56 -3.79 -11.13
N TRP A 70 10.66 -3.40 -12.04
CA TRP A 70 9.30 -3.92 -12.08
C TRP A 70 9.27 -5.44 -12.26
N GLN A 71 9.97 -5.98 -13.27
CA GLN A 71 10.04 -7.43 -13.48
C GLN A 71 10.68 -8.15 -12.30
N LYS A 72 11.76 -7.61 -11.73
CA LYS A 72 12.45 -8.23 -10.59
C LYS A 72 11.57 -8.31 -9.35
N ILE A 73 10.81 -7.25 -9.06
CA ILE A 73 9.84 -7.26 -7.96
C ILE A 73 8.75 -8.29 -8.25
N HIS A 74 8.20 -8.27 -9.46
CA HIS A 74 7.14 -9.21 -9.85
C HIS A 74 7.61 -10.67 -9.77
N GLU A 75 8.79 -10.99 -10.30
CA GLU A 75 9.41 -12.31 -10.25
C GLU A 75 9.67 -12.76 -8.81
N SER A 76 10.25 -11.90 -7.98
CA SER A 76 10.49 -12.21 -6.57
C SER A 76 9.18 -12.56 -5.86
N VAL A 77 8.13 -11.77 -6.06
CA VAL A 77 6.88 -11.96 -5.32
C VAL A 77 6.05 -13.14 -5.85
N VAL A 78 5.96 -13.29 -7.17
CA VAL A 78 5.10 -14.30 -7.81
C VAL A 78 5.80 -15.65 -7.96
N MET A 79 7.08 -15.67 -8.33
CA MET A 79 7.78 -16.95 -8.60
C MET A 79 8.44 -17.53 -7.35
N VAL A 80 9.05 -16.69 -6.50
CA VAL A 80 9.75 -17.17 -5.31
C VAL A 80 8.75 -17.39 -4.17
N TRP A 81 7.96 -16.38 -3.83
CA TRP A 81 7.01 -16.46 -2.71
C TRP A 81 5.65 -17.05 -3.09
N LYS A 82 5.40 -17.29 -4.38
CA LYS A 82 4.14 -17.85 -4.90
C LYS A 82 2.91 -17.09 -4.41
N LEU A 83 3.03 -15.77 -4.22
CA LEU A 83 1.90 -14.96 -3.78
C LEU A 83 0.85 -14.86 -4.89
N SER A 84 -0.41 -15.10 -4.53
CA SER A 84 -1.52 -14.89 -5.45
C SER A 84 -1.79 -13.40 -5.64
N ALA A 85 -2.59 -13.06 -6.67
CA ALA A 85 -3.07 -11.69 -6.86
C ALA A 85 -3.82 -11.17 -5.62
N THR A 86 -4.58 -12.03 -4.95
CA THR A 86 -5.27 -11.70 -3.70
C THR A 86 -4.30 -11.34 -2.58
N ASP A 87 -3.18 -12.07 -2.45
CA ASP A 87 -2.18 -11.80 -1.41
C ASP A 87 -1.46 -10.47 -1.66
N LEU A 88 -1.14 -10.19 -2.93
CA LEU A 88 -0.58 -8.90 -3.35
C LEU A 88 -1.52 -7.72 -3.04
N CYS A 89 -2.79 -7.86 -3.40
CA CYS A 89 -3.81 -6.84 -3.12
C CYS A 89 -4.00 -6.62 -1.62
N GLU A 90 -3.98 -7.69 -0.82
CA GLU A 90 -4.08 -7.59 0.65
C GLU A 90 -2.86 -6.85 1.23
N ILE A 91 -1.66 -7.19 0.79
CA ILE A 91 -0.43 -6.49 1.22
C ILE A 91 -0.52 -5.01 0.86
N ALA A 92 -0.94 -4.68 -0.37
CA ALA A 92 -1.10 -3.29 -0.82
C ALA A 92 -2.13 -2.54 0.04
N ARG A 93 -3.29 -3.15 0.30
CA ARG A 93 -4.33 -2.60 1.19
C ARG A 93 -3.76 -2.31 2.58
N ASN A 94 -3.07 -3.27 3.18
CA ASN A 94 -2.49 -3.10 4.52
C ASN A 94 -1.35 -2.07 4.55
N GLY A 95 -0.59 -1.93 3.46
CA GLY A 95 0.39 -0.86 3.29
C GLY A 95 -0.25 0.53 3.37
N VAL A 96 -1.42 0.73 2.73
CA VAL A 96 -2.19 1.97 2.86
C VAL A 96 -2.65 2.19 4.30
N LEU A 97 -3.13 1.15 4.98
CA LEU A 97 -3.60 1.26 6.37
C LEU A 97 -2.47 1.63 7.35
N HIS A 98 -1.29 1.03 7.21
CA HIS A 98 -0.12 1.28 8.06
C HIS A 98 0.63 2.57 7.75
N SER A 99 0.40 3.16 6.58
CA SER A 99 1.00 4.44 6.21
C SER A 99 0.49 5.62 7.05
N GLY A 100 1.22 6.73 7.01
CA GLY A 100 0.79 8.04 7.52
C GLY A 100 -0.14 8.82 6.58
N PHE A 101 -0.80 8.19 5.59
CA PHE A 101 -1.68 8.93 4.68
C PHE A 101 -2.87 9.57 5.41
N PRO A 102 -3.34 10.76 4.96
CA PRO A 102 -4.53 11.39 5.52
C PRO A 102 -5.76 10.48 5.43
N HIS A 103 -6.68 10.67 6.38
CA HIS A 103 -7.91 9.89 6.48
C HIS A 103 -8.73 9.87 5.18
N ALA A 104 -8.84 11.03 4.50
CA ALA A 104 -9.55 11.14 3.22
C ALA A 104 -8.95 10.24 2.12
N CYS A 105 -7.62 10.09 2.08
CA CYS A 105 -6.96 9.21 1.12
C CYS A 105 -7.24 7.73 1.44
N LYS A 106 -7.19 7.33 2.72
CA LYS A 106 -7.51 5.96 3.14
C LYS A 106 -8.97 5.59 2.83
N LYS A 107 -9.90 6.52 3.06
CA LYS A 107 -11.31 6.37 2.66
C LYS A 107 -11.48 6.18 1.16
N HIS A 108 -10.78 7.02 0.39
CA HIS A 108 -10.86 6.98 -1.06
C HIS A 108 -10.30 5.68 -1.64
N TRP A 109 -9.16 5.20 -1.13
CA TRP A 109 -8.43 4.05 -1.67
C TRP A 109 -8.84 2.68 -1.11
N VAL A 110 -9.39 2.61 0.11
CA VAL A 110 -9.69 1.33 0.78
C VAL A 110 -11.19 1.10 0.88
N ALA A 111 -11.89 1.91 1.67
CA ALA A 111 -13.33 1.81 1.92
C ALA A 111 -13.80 3.05 2.68
N GLU A 112 -15.08 3.43 2.59
CA GLU A 112 -15.62 4.55 3.36
C GLU A 112 -15.42 4.35 4.87
N GLU A 113 -15.64 3.14 5.36
CA GLU A 113 -15.44 2.76 6.77
C GLU A 113 -14.20 1.88 6.97
N TYR A 114 -13.06 2.24 6.38
CA TYR A 114 -11.83 1.41 6.39
C TYR A 114 -11.33 0.99 7.79
N TRP A 115 -11.74 1.70 8.85
CA TRP A 115 -11.36 1.41 10.23
C TRP A 115 -12.15 0.25 10.85
N ARG A 116 -13.24 -0.20 10.23
CA ARG A 116 -13.98 -1.37 10.71
C ARG A 116 -13.18 -2.65 10.46
N PRO A 117 -13.23 -3.62 11.38
CA PRO A 117 -12.53 -4.89 11.23
C PRO A 117 -13.22 -5.79 10.18
N GLY A 118 -12.45 -6.68 9.57
CA GLY A 118 -12.96 -7.68 8.64
C GLY A 118 -13.48 -7.08 7.33
N PRO A 119 -14.52 -7.67 6.73
CA PRO A 119 -15.03 -7.25 5.42
C PRO A 119 -15.80 -5.93 5.46
N ASP A 120 -16.31 -5.51 6.62
CA ASP A 120 -17.08 -4.27 6.75
C ASP A 120 -16.19 -3.03 6.48
N GLY A 121 -14.89 -3.13 6.74
CA GLY A 121 -13.89 -2.10 6.40
C GLY A 121 -13.19 -2.34 5.07
N ASN A 122 -13.79 -3.09 4.15
CA ASN A 122 -13.20 -3.42 2.86
C ASN A 122 -14.19 -3.24 1.71
N ASP A 123 -13.82 -2.41 0.74
CA ASP A 123 -14.53 -2.30 -0.52
C ASP A 123 -13.74 -3.04 -1.60
N ILE A 124 -14.26 -4.19 -2.03
CA ILE A 124 -13.61 -5.05 -3.03
C ILE A 124 -13.37 -4.32 -4.36
N GLN A 125 -14.23 -3.36 -4.73
CA GLN A 125 -14.08 -2.61 -5.99
C GLN A 125 -12.88 -1.66 -5.95
N LYS A 126 -12.40 -1.32 -4.76
CA LYS A 126 -11.23 -0.46 -4.56
C LYS A 126 -9.97 -1.25 -4.27
N THR A 127 -10.05 -2.24 -3.39
CA THR A 127 -8.88 -2.98 -2.90
C THR A 127 -8.56 -4.24 -3.70
N ASN A 128 -9.56 -4.77 -4.43
CA ASN A 128 -9.50 -6.07 -5.09
C ASN A 128 -9.21 -7.24 -4.12
N VAL A 129 -9.43 -7.04 -2.82
CA VAL A 129 -9.31 -8.10 -1.80
C VAL A 129 -10.70 -8.71 -1.56
N PRO A 130 -10.89 -10.02 -1.77
CA PRO A 130 -12.18 -10.68 -1.53
C PRO A 130 -12.62 -10.56 -0.07
N ASN A 131 -13.91 -10.28 0.16
CA ASN A 131 -14.47 -10.18 1.52
C ASN A 131 -14.36 -11.49 2.30
N LEU A 132 -14.39 -12.65 1.62
CA LEU A 132 -14.14 -13.94 2.26
C LEU A 132 -12.73 -14.01 2.88
N ARG A 133 -11.73 -13.45 2.20
CA ARG A 133 -10.35 -13.39 2.71
C ARG A 133 -10.24 -12.49 3.94
N MET A 134 -10.97 -11.37 3.95
CA MET A 134 -11.05 -10.46 5.09
C MET A 134 -11.81 -11.07 6.28
N ARG A 135 -12.88 -11.82 6.01
CA ARG A 135 -13.66 -12.54 7.03
C ARG A 135 -12.80 -13.60 7.70
N PHE A 136 -12.14 -14.45 6.90
CA PHE A 136 -11.22 -15.47 7.42
C PHE A 136 -10.15 -14.88 8.35
N ARG A 137 -9.50 -13.78 7.95
CA ARG A 137 -8.51 -13.10 8.81
C ARG A 137 -9.09 -12.63 10.15
N LEU A 138 -10.30 -12.07 10.13
CA LEU A 138 -10.97 -11.61 11.35
C LEU A 138 -11.33 -12.78 12.26
N ASP A 139 -11.93 -13.83 11.70
CA ASP A 139 -12.39 -14.99 12.46
C ASP A 139 -11.19 -15.70 13.12
N THR A 140 -10.11 -15.94 12.37
CA THR A 140 -8.86 -16.51 12.92
C THR A 140 -8.28 -15.64 14.04
N TYR A 141 -8.22 -14.33 13.85
CA TYR A 141 -7.72 -13.42 14.89
C TYR A 141 -8.57 -13.48 16.17
N GLN A 142 -9.90 -13.51 16.03
CA GLN A 142 -10.83 -13.61 17.16
C GLN A 142 -10.68 -14.95 17.88
N ASP A 143 -10.54 -16.05 17.14
CA ASP A 143 -10.38 -17.39 17.71
C ASP A 143 -9.05 -17.54 18.45
N GLU A 144 -7.94 -17.09 17.86
CA GLU A 144 -6.62 -17.07 18.50
C GLU A 144 -6.62 -16.21 19.77
N THR A 145 -7.22 -15.01 19.69
CA THR A 145 -7.35 -14.11 20.84
C THR A 145 -8.18 -14.75 21.95
N ARG A 146 -9.31 -15.39 21.60
CA ARG A 146 -10.16 -16.10 22.57
C ARG A 146 -9.40 -17.23 23.25
N LEU A 147 -8.61 -18.00 22.51
CA LEU A 147 -7.80 -19.09 23.04
C LEU A 147 -6.76 -18.58 24.06
N VAL A 148 -6.00 -17.54 23.69
CA VAL A 148 -4.97 -16.95 24.56
C VAL A 148 -5.58 -16.36 25.82
N LEU A 149 -6.63 -15.56 25.69
CA LEU A 149 -7.30 -14.94 26.85
C LEU A 149 -7.95 -15.97 27.76
N GLY A 150 -8.59 -16.99 27.20
CA GLY A 150 -9.17 -18.10 27.96
C GLY A 150 -8.10 -18.87 28.76
N GLY A 151 -6.96 -19.16 28.14
CA GLY A 151 -5.81 -19.77 28.81
C GLY A 151 -5.26 -18.90 29.94
N ALA A 152 -5.11 -17.59 29.70
CA ALA A 152 -4.64 -16.64 30.71
C ALA A 152 -5.58 -16.56 31.92
N MET A 153 -6.89 -16.45 31.70
CA MET A 153 -7.89 -16.45 32.78
C MET A 153 -7.88 -17.75 33.58
N SER A 154 -7.77 -18.89 32.89
CA SER A 154 -7.72 -20.21 33.54
C SER A 154 -6.44 -20.39 34.38
N HIS A 155 -5.32 -19.85 33.93
CA HIS A 155 -4.08 -19.82 34.72
C HIS A 155 -4.21 -18.89 35.94
N GLN A 156 -4.76 -17.70 35.76
CA GLN A 156 -5.00 -16.74 36.83
C GLN A 156 -5.89 -17.35 37.93
N ALA A 157 -7.00 -17.98 37.54
CA ALA A 157 -7.92 -18.64 38.47
C ALA A 157 -7.24 -19.74 39.29
N ARG A 158 -6.44 -20.60 38.65
CA ARG A 158 -5.66 -21.64 39.36
C ARG A 158 -4.66 -21.04 40.34
N LYS A 159 -3.96 -19.97 39.95
CA LYS A 159 -3.02 -19.26 40.83
C LYS A 159 -3.73 -18.68 42.06
N HIS A 160 -4.89 -18.04 41.88
CA HIS A 160 -5.68 -17.52 43.00
C HIS A 160 -6.17 -18.63 43.93
N ALA A 161 -6.66 -19.75 43.40
CA ALA A 161 -7.10 -20.90 44.21
C ALA A 161 -5.96 -21.50 45.04
N LEU A 162 -4.76 -21.65 44.46
CA LEU A 162 -3.58 -22.15 45.17
C LEU A 162 -3.10 -21.21 46.30
N LEU A 163 -3.26 -19.90 46.12
CA LEU A 163 -2.90 -18.93 47.16
C LEU A 163 -3.91 -18.96 48.31
N ALA A 164 -5.21 -19.07 48.01
CA ALA A 164 -6.26 -19.20 49.02
C ALA A 164 -6.12 -20.49 49.86
N ALA A 165 -5.75 -21.60 49.23
CA ALA A 165 -5.53 -22.88 49.92
C ALA A 165 -4.26 -22.93 50.81
N ARG A 166 -3.42 -21.89 50.80
CA ARG A 166 -2.22 -21.80 51.66
C ARG A 166 -2.39 -20.86 52.85
N SER A 167 -3.49 -20.12 52.88
CA SER A 167 -3.82 -19.17 53.95
C SER A 167 -4.75 -19.76 55.02
N ASP A 168 -5.22 -21.00 54.81
CA ASP A 168 -5.93 -21.84 55.79
C ASP A 168 -4.96 -22.88 56.36
#